data_AF-A0AAV9EM22-F1
#
_entry.id   AF-A0AAV9EM22-F1
#
_cell.length_a   1.000
_cell.length_b   1.000
_cell.length_c   1.000
_cell.angle_alpha   90.00
_cell.angle_beta   90.00
_cell.angle_gamma   90.00
#
_symmetry.space_group_name_H-M   'P 1'
#
loop_
_entity.id
_entity.type
_entity.pdbx_description
1 polymer ?
#
loop_
_entity_poly.entity_id
_entity_poly.type
_entity_poly.pdbx_seq_one_letter_code
_entity_poly.pdbx_strand_id
1 'polypeptide(L)'
;MALSEASRGAGGEGDVGDSEYDSDTSLFLHKPSCKLFEGLAKLNLSFQNNPEGRIFSPQMGFLTKHLSVLYDLERANSLVKGSFDVIRALQFKFTHDVKDEEIPFIPSISLPSLHSRGGSVLLTN
;
A
#
# COMPACT_ATOMS: atom_id res chain seq x y z
N MET A 1 -1.48 34.15 -22.31
CA MET A 1 -0.54 34.38 -21.18
C MET A 1 -0.68 33.17 -20.25
N ALA A 2 0.19 32.17 -20.41
CA ALA A 2 0.30 31.03 -19.50
C ALA A 2 1.76 30.56 -19.57
N LEU A 3 2.58 31.16 -18.71
CA LEU A 3 3.85 30.62 -18.21
C LEU A 3 3.48 30.06 -16.82
N SER A 4 3.93 28.90 -16.36
CA SER A 4 5.31 28.51 -16.08
C SER A 4 5.27 27.03 -15.64
N GLU A 5 5.96 26.14 -16.33
CA GLU A 5 7.22 25.47 -15.91
C GLU A 5 7.13 24.71 -14.58
N ALA A 6 7.10 23.38 -14.67
CA ALA A 6 7.45 22.47 -13.58
C ALA A 6 8.69 21.67 -13.98
N SER A 7 9.87 22.24 -13.75
CA SER A 7 11.09 21.44 -13.59
C SER A 7 12.19 22.24 -12.91
N ARG A 8 12.56 21.83 -11.69
CA ARG A 8 13.91 21.98 -11.16
C ARG A 8 14.12 21.01 -10.00
N GLY A 9 14.89 19.97 -10.28
CA GLY A 9 15.40 19.05 -9.29
C GLY A 9 16.40 19.72 -8.34
N ALA A 10 16.37 19.25 -7.10
CA ALA A 10 17.49 19.35 -6.17
C ALA A 10 17.64 17.98 -5.51
N GLY A 11 18.89 17.53 -5.40
CA GLY A 11 19.30 16.15 -5.18
C GLY A 11 18.77 15.50 -3.90
N GLY A 12 18.44 14.23 -4.05
CA GLY A 12 18.03 13.29 -3.02
C GLY A 12 17.31 12.16 -3.73
N GLU A 13 17.95 11.00 -3.86
CA GLU A 13 17.43 9.83 -4.58
C GLU A 13 16.23 9.23 -3.83
N GLY A 14 15.10 9.93 -3.90
CA GLY A 14 13.80 9.55 -3.39
C GLY A 14 12.83 9.54 -4.56
N ASP A 15 12.17 8.42 -4.76
CA ASP A 15 11.17 8.14 -5.80
C ASP A 15 9.94 9.07 -5.59
N VAL A 16 10.00 10.33 -6.03
CA VAL A 16 8.93 11.33 -5.85
C VAL A 16 7.72 10.87 -6.67
N GLY A 17 6.63 10.51 -5.97
CA GLY A 17 5.46 9.91 -6.60
C GLY A 17 4.69 10.83 -7.55
N ASP A 18 3.92 10.19 -8.44
CA ASP A 18 3.23 10.84 -9.56
C ASP A 18 1.89 11.47 -9.17
N SER A 19 1.46 12.47 -9.95
CA SER A 19 0.12 13.07 -9.87
C SER A 19 -0.57 12.91 -11.23
N GLU A 20 -1.83 12.50 -11.22
CA GLU A 20 -2.63 12.22 -12.40
C GLU A 20 -3.91 13.08 -12.37
N TYR A 21 -4.36 13.57 -13.52
CA TYR A 21 -5.61 14.33 -13.64
C TYR A 21 -6.65 13.52 -14.43
N ASP A 22 -7.81 13.30 -13.83
CA ASP A 22 -8.95 12.65 -14.47
C ASP A 22 -9.86 13.72 -15.09
N SER A 23 -9.97 13.71 -16.42
CA SER A 23 -10.77 14.68 -17.16
C SER A 23 -12.28 14.40 -17.12
N ASP A 24 -12.69 13.16 -16.87
CA ASP A 24 -14.11 12.79 -16.78
C ASP A 24 -14.72 13.24 -15.46
N THR A 25 -13.94 13.18 -14.37
CA THR A 25 -14.37 13.58 -13.02
C THR A 25 -13.86 14.95 -12.57
N SER A 26 -12.94 15.55 -13.32
CA SER A 26 -12.22 16.78 -12.96
C SER A 26 -11.49 16.69 -11.61
N LEU A 27 -11.05 15.49 -11.23
CA LEU A 27 -10.31 15.23 -10.00
C LEU A 27 -8.82 15.02 -10.27
N PHE A 28 -7.99 15.57 -9.40
CA PHE A 28 -6.56 15.30 -9.37
C PHE A 28 -6.30 14.18 -8.36
N LEU A 29 -5.56 13.16 -8.77
CA LEU A 29 -5.13 12.04 -7.94
C LEU A 29 -3.63 12.17 -7.68
N HIS A 30 -3.27 12.42 -6.43
CA HIS A 30 -1.90 12.55 -6.00
C HIS A 30 -1.46 11.27 -5.31
N LYS A 31 -0.34 10.68 -5.75
CA LYS A 31 0.22 9.44 -5.18
C LYS A 31 1.69 9.59 -4.77
N PRO A 32 2.06 10.57 -3.93
CA PRO A 32 3.44 10.68 -3.46
C PRO A 32 3.88 9.40 -2.76
N SER A 33 5.06 8.93 -3.12
CA SER A 33 5.72 7.83 -2.42
C SER A 33 7.12 8.23 -2.01
N CYS A 34 7.68 7.55 -1.02
CA CYS A 34 9.09 7.67 -0.70
C CYS A 34 9.63 6.36 -0.12
N LYS A 35 10.89 6.07 -0.44
CA LYS A 35 11.63 4.95 0.16
C LYS A 35 12.26 5.46 1.46
N LEU A 36 12.15 4.66 2.51
CA LEU A 36 12.74 4.91 3.83
C LEU A 36 13.76 3.80 4.13
N PHE A 37 14.69 4.08 5.04
CA PHE A 37 15.70 3.11 5.51
C PHE A 37 16.44 2.41 4.36
N GLU A 38 17.02 3.19 3.44
CA GLU A 38 17.76 2.67 2.28
C GLU A 38 16.93 1.73 1.37
N GLY A 39 15.61 1.91 1.34
CA GLY A 39 14.70 1.09 0.55
C GLY A 39 14.16 -0.15 1.26
N LEU A 40 14.44 -0.33 2.55
CA LEU A 40 13.84 -1.39 3.36
C LEU A 40 12.33 -1.16 3.62
N ALA A 41 11.89 0.09 3.55
CA ALA A 41 10.48 0.44 3.63
C ALA A 41 10.08 1.45 2.54
N LYS A 42 8.79 1.50 2.24
CA LYS A 42 8.17 2.47 1.35
C LYS A 42 6.93 3.06 2.04
N LEU A 43 6.88 4.38 2.12
CA LEU A 43 5.68 5.11 2.51
C LEU A 43 4.96 5.57 1.23
N ASN A 44 3.67 5.30 1.14
CA ASN A 44 2.79 5.75 0.08
C ASN A 44 1.70 6.61 0.70
N LEU A 45 1.37 7.73 0.08
CA LEU A 45 0.20 8.52 0.40
C LEU A 45 -0.58 8.71 -0.91
N SER A 46 -1.89 8.55 -0.86
CA SER A 46 -2.79 8.74 -1.99
C SER A 46 -3.95 9.61 -1.56
N PHE A 47 -4.26 10.64 -2.32
CA PHE A 47 -5.44 11.47 -2.07
C PHE A 47 -5.94 12.06 -3.37
N GLN A 48 -7.22 12.38 -3.41
CA GLN A 48 -7.83 13.08 -4.53
C GLN A 48 -8.14 14.52 -4.14
N ASN A 49 -8.12 15.45 -5.08
CA ASN A 49 -8.68 16.78 -4.87
C ASN A 49 -9.47 17.29 -6.07
N ASN A 50 -10.45 18.14 -5.78
CA ASN A 50 -11.19 18.87 -6.80
C ASN A 50 -10.50 20.21 -7.15
N PRO A 51 -10.97 20.92 -8.20
CA PRO A 51 -10.43 22.23 -8.58
C PRO A 51 -10.63 23.33 -7.52
N GLU A 52 -11.51 23.10 -6.54
CA GLU A 52 -11.76 23.99 -5.40
C GLU A 52 -10.76 23.76 -4.25
N GLY A 53 -9.86 22.78 -4.37
CA GLY A 53 -8.86 22.44 -3.36
C GLY A 53 -9.35 21.56 -2.21
N ARG A 54 -10.55 20.97 -2.31
CA ARG A 54 -11.06 20.00 -1.33
C ARG A 54 -10.39 18.65 -1.55
N ILE A 55 -10.00 17.98 -0.46
CA ILE A 55 -9.31 16.68 -0.47
C ILE A 55 -10.32 15.55 -0.17
N PHE A 56 -10.20 14.43 -0.88
CA PHE A 56 -11.06 13.25 -0.79
C PHE A 56 -10.24 11.96 -0.76
N SER A 57 -10.83 10.91 -0.20
CA SER A 57 -10.26 9.56 -0.10
C SER A 57 -8.77 9.50 0.24
N PRO A 58 -8.34 10.14 1.36
CA PRO A 58 -6.96 10.04 1.79
C PRO A 58 -6.64 8.61 2.24
N GLN A 59 -5.59 8.05 1.67
CA GLN A 59 -5.10 6.71 1.96
C GLN A 59 -3.60 6.76 2.23
N MET A 60 -3.16 6.01 3.23
CA MET A 60 -1.76 5.93 3.65
C MET A 60 -1.31 4.48 3.67
N GLY A 61 -0.17 4.20 3.06
CA GLY A 61 0.42 2.88 3.00
C GLY A 61 1.83 2.87 3.57
N PHE A 62 2.11 1.94 4.48
CA PHE A 62 3.47 1.64 4.94
C PHE A 62 3.83 0.21 4.51
N LEU A 63 4.85 0.07 3.68
CA LEU A 63 5.23 -1.20 3.08
C LEU A 63 6.67 -1.53 3.43
N THR A 64 6.91 -2.78 3.81
CA THR A 64 8.22 -3.39 3.99
C THR A 64 8.24 -4.72 3.27
N LYS A 65 9.37 -5.42 3.26
CA LYS A 65 9.47 -6.78 2.70
C LYS A 65 8.50 -7.78 3.35
N HIS A 66 8.23 -7.63 4.65
CA HIS A 66 7.53 -8.64 5.45
C HIS A 66 6.19 -8.16 6.02
N LEU A 67 5.92 -6.87 5.98
CA LEU A 67 4.75 -6.25 6.57
C LEU A 67 4.29 -5.11 5.65
N SER A 68 3.00 -5.06 5.36
CA SER A 68 2.37 -3.90 4.73
C SER A 68 1.11 -3.54 5.49
N VAL A 69 0.91 -2.24 5.68
CA VAL A 69 -0.25 -1.65 6.32
C VAL A 69 -0.83 -0.64 5.34
N LEU A 70 -2.10 -0.77 5.01
CA LEU A 70 -2.83 0.20 4.21
C LEU A 70 -3.95 0.75 5.08
N TYR A 71 -3.98 2.06 5.28
CA TYR A 71 -4.98 2.75 6.07
C TYR A 71 -5.79 3.66 5.16
N ASP A 72 -7.11 3.49 5.18
CA ASP A 72 -8.05 4.38 4.52
C ASP A 72 -8.63 5.32 5.58
N LEU A 73 -8.28 6.61 5.49
CA LEU A 73 -8.68 7.60 6.49
C LEU A 73 -10.17 7.92 6.40
N GLU A 74 -10.78 7.82 5.21
CA GLU A 74 -12.19 8.14 5.00
C GLU A 74 -13.09 7.09 5.64
N ARG A 75 -12.68 5.83 5.57
CA ARG A 75 -13.42 4.68 6.10
C ARG A 75 -12.96 4.22 7.48
N ALA A 76 -11.96 4.88 8.06
CA ALA A 76 -11.30 4.49 9.31
C ALA A 76 -10.92 3.00 9.36
N ASN A 77 -10.51 2.42 8.23
CA ASN A 77 -10.19 1.00 8.14
C ASN A 77 -8.71 0.77 7.82
N SER A 78 -8.16 -0.32 8.34
CA SER A 78 -6.76 -0.71 8.12
C SER A 78 -6.65 -2.13 7.60
N LEU A 79 -5.99 -2.31 6.47
CA LEU A 79 -5.59 -3.63 5.97
C LEU A 79 -4.13 -3.88 6.33
N VAL A 80 -3.90 -4.81 7.26
CA VAL A 80 -2.58 -5.27 7.68
C VAL A 80 -2.29 -6.60 7.02
N LYS A 81 -1.17 -6.70 6.32
CA LYS A 81 -0.67 -7.94 5.72
C LYS A 81 0.74 -8.18 6.20
N GLY A 82 1.06 -9.42 6.54
CA GLY A 82 2.44 -9.79 6.78
C GLY A 82 2.78 -11.17 6.25
N SER A 83 4.07 -11.36 5.98
CA SER A 83 4.59 -12.60 5.42
C SER A 83 6.03 -12.84 5.87
N PHE A 84 6.30 -14.04 6.37
CA PHE A 84 7.63 -14.45 6.78
C PHE A 84 7.91 -15.89 6.34
N ASP A 85 9.15 -16.12 5.93
CA ASP A 85 9.63 -17.45 5.57
C ASP A 85 10.16 -18.11 6.85
N VAL A 86 9.47 -19.15 7.32
CA VAL A 86 9.84 -19.89 8.53
C VAL A 86 11.03 -20.80 8.24
N ILE A 87 11.01 -21.44 7.08
CA ILE A 87 12.09 -22.24 6.50
C ILE A 87 12.09 -22.01 4.99
N ARG A 88 13.15 -22.40 4.28
CA ARG A 88 13.26 -22.24 2.81
C ARG A 88 12.08 -22.83 2.02
N ALA A 89 11.29 -23.71 2.65
CA ALA A 89 10.13 -24.36 2.07
C ALA A 89 8.80 -24.06 2.79
N LEU A 90 8.72 -23.04 3.64
CA LEU A 90 7.47 -22.72 4.34
C LEU A 90 7.32 -21.22 4.51
N GLN A 91 6.26 -20.69 3.92
CA GLN A 91 5.91 -19.29 4.04
C GLN A 91 4.60 -19.14 4.81
N PHE A 92 4.66 -18.34 5.87
CA PHE A 92 3.49 -17.92 6.63
C PHE A 92 3.00 -16.58 6.10
N LYS A 93 1.70 -16.44 5.89
CA LYS A 93 1.04 -15.19 5.49
C LYS A 93 -0.16 -14.95 6.38
N PHE A 94 -0.31 -13.71 6.83
CA PHE A 94 -1.52 -13.25 7.49
C PHE A 94 -2.05 -12.00 6.80
N THR A 95 -3.37 -11.86 6.81
CA THR A 95 -4.07 -10.66 6.35
C THR A 95 -5.20 -10.37 7.33
N HIS A 96 -5.29 -9.13 7.77
CA HIS A 96 -6.25 -8.69 8.76
C HIS A 96 -6.81 -7.32 8.35
N ASP A 97 -8.13 -7.25 8.24
CA ASP A 97 -8.88 -6.03 7.91
C ASP A 97 -9.49 -5.50 9.21
N VAL A 98 -8.85 -4.49 9.79
CA VAL A 98 -9.31 -3.78 10.98
C VAL A 98 -10.37 -2.78 10.52
N LYS A 99 -11.62 -3.07 10.83
CA LYS A 99 -12.74 -2.12 10.78
C LYS A 99 -13.26 -2.00 12.21
N ASP A 100 -13.75 -0.82 12.58
CA ASP A 100 -14.39 -0.59 13.88
C ASP A 100 -15.29 -1.79 14.25
N GLU A 101 -14.95 -2.43 15.38
CA GLU A 101 -15.52 -3.65 15.95
C GLU A 101 -15.12 -5.03 15.34
N GLU A 102 -14.16 -5.65 16.05
CA GLU A 102 -14.03 -7.09 16.40
C GLU A 102 -14.34 -8.16 15.33
N ILE A 103 -13.44 -8.45 14.37
CA ILE A 103 -13.54 -9.69 13.53
C ILE A 103 -12.15 -10.16 12.97
N PRO A 104 -12.04 -11.28 12.20
CA PRO A 104 -11.21 -12.44 12.51
C PRO A 104 -9.77 -12.37 11.95
N PHE A 105 -8.83 -12.98 12.67
CA PHE A 105 -7.47 -13.23 12.21
C PHE A 105 -7.46 -14.42 11.23
N ILE A 106 -6.97 -14.22 9.99
CA ILE A 106 -6.87 -15.27 8.97
C ILE A 106 -5.39 -15.63 8.70
N PRO A 107 -4.84 -16.63 9.41
CA PRO A 107 -3.54 -17.20 9.11
C PRO A 107 -3.59 -18.16 7.91
N SER A 108 -2.54 -18.14 7.09
CA SER A 108 -2.38 -19.06 5.96
C SER A 108 -0.94 -19.54 5.84
N ILE A 109 -0.77 -20.80 5.42
CA ILE A 109 0.52 -21.44 5.24
C ILE A 109 0.60 -22.02 3.82
N SER A 110 1.70 -21.73 3.13
CA SER A 110 1.98 -22.28 1.79
C SER A 110 3.34 -22.98 1.74
N LEU A 111 3.38 -24.15 1.09
CA LEU A 111 4.60 -24.91 0.80
C LEU A 111 4.97 -24.74 -0.70
N PRO A 112 6.26 -24.58 -1.06
CA PRO A 112 6.69 -24.64 -2.44
C PRO A 112 6.54 -26.06 -2.96
N SER A 113 5.73 -26.20 -3.99
CA SER A 113 5.40 -27.48 -4.61
C SER A 113 6.61 -28.09 -5.31
N LEU A 114 7.12 -29.22 -4.81
CA LEU A 114 7.95 -30.13 -5.61
C LEU A 114 7.00 -31.02 -6.43
N HIS A 115 6.77 -30.67 -7.69
CA HIS A 115 6.04 -31.48 -8.69
C HIS A 115 4.74 -32.16 -8.19
N SER A 116 3.71 -31.37 -7.87
CA SER A 116 2.26 -31.69 -7.99
C SER A 116 1.45 -30.75 -7.08
N ARG A 117 0.48 -30.04 -7.67
CA ARG A 117 -0.62 -29.26 -7.04
C ARG A 117 -0.30 -28.52 -5.73
N GLY A 118 0.05 -27.24 -5.85
CA GLY A 118 0.19 -26.31 -4.71
C GLY A 118 -1.12 -26.14 -3.94
N GLY A 119 -1.18 -26.70 -2.73
CA GLY A 119 -2.23 -26.46 -1.76
C GLY A 119 -1.83 -25.34 -0.79
N SER A 120 -2.67 -24.31 -0.67
CA SER A 120 -2.61 -23.33 0.42
C SER A 120 -3.58 -23.79 1.50
N VAL A 121 -3.13 -23.88 2.75
CA VAL A 121 -4.01 -24.22 3.89
C VAL A 121 -4.38 -22.94 4.61
N LEU A 122 -5.69 -22.65 4.65
CA LEU A 122 -6.25 -21.59 5.50
C LEU A 122 -6.45 -22.19 6.89
N LEU A 123 -5.90 -21.51 7.90
CA LEU A 123 -6.10 -21.89 9.29
C LEU A 123 -7.24 -21.02 9.83
N THR A 124 -8.40 -21.61 10.08
CA THR A 124 -9.53 -20.97 10.76
C THR A 124 -9.61 -21.51 12.19
N ASN A 125 -9.81 -20.64 13.17
CA ASN A 125 -10.08 -21.04 14.56
C ASN A 125 -11.55 -21.42 14.71
#